data_AF-K1T7K9-F1
#
_entry.id   AF-K1T7K9-F1
#
_cell.length_a   1.000
_cell.length_b   1.000
_cell.length_c   1.000
_cell.angle_alpha   90.00
_cell.angle_beta   90.00
_cell.angle_gamma   90.00
#
_symmetry.space_group_name_H-M   'P 1'
#
loop_
_entity.id
_entity.type
_entity.pdbx_description
1 polymer ?
#
loop_
_entity_poly.entity_id
_entity_poly.type
_entity_poly.pdbx_seq_one_letter_code
_entity_poly.pdbx_strand_id
1 'polypeptide(L)' 'MINDKELLAMIRDPKTQREGFAVLVSQYSEPLYWKVRHIVLDHDDADDVLQNAFVKAWTN' A
#
# COMPACT_ATOMS: atom_id res chain seq x y z
N MET A 1 3.91 3.46 14.85
CA MET A 1 3.81 2.47 13.74
C MET A 1 2.95 1.35 14.28
N ILE A 2 1.75 1.16 13.71
CA ILE A 2 0.87 0.05 14.10
C ILE A 2 1.41 -1.25 13.51
N ASN A 3 1.20 -2.36 14.20
CA ASN A 3 1.67 -3.64 13.67
C ASN A 3 0.71 -4.20 12.61
N ASP A 4 1.19 -5.15 11.82
CA ASP A 4 0.43 -5.72 10.70
C ASP A 4 -0.91 -6.35 11.14
N LYS A 5 -0.99 -6.92 12.35
CA LYS A 5 -2.24 -7.52 12.85
C LYS A 5 -3.30 -6.45 13.14
N GLU A 6 -2.91 -5.36 13.78
CA GLU A 6 -3.77 -4.22 14.07
C GLU A 6 -4.22 -3.55 12.77
N LEU A 7 -3.29 -3.32 11.85
CA LEU A 7 -3.57 -2.76 10.54
C LEU A 7 -4.57 -3.60 9.75
N LEU A 8 -4.39 -4.92 9.72
CA LEU A 8 -5.32 -5.84 9.08
C LEU A 8 -6.70 -5.84 9.76
N ALA A 9 -6.77 -5.69 11.08
CA ALA A 9 -8.03 -5.57 11.78
C ALA A 9 -8.78 -4.29 11.38
N MET A 10 -8.07 -3.16 11.26
CA MET A 10 -8.65 -1.89 10.80
C MET A 10 -9.16 -1.97 9.36
N ILE A 11 -8.39 -2.57 8.45
CA ILE A 11 -8.78 -2.70 7.03
C ILE A 11 -10.03 -3.58 6.86
N ARG A 12 -10.25 -4.56 7.75
CA ARG A 12 -11.41 -5.47 7.68
C ARG A 12 -12.70 -4.88 8.25
N ASP A 13 -12.62 -3.89 9.13
CA ASP A 13 -13.79 -3.23 9.69
C ASP A 13 -14.23 -2.07 8.77
N PRO A 14 -15.44 -2.08 8.19
CA PRO A 14 -15.93 -1.01 7.31
C PRO A 14 -15.85 0.39 7.92
N LYS A 15 -15.91 0.52 9.25
CA LYS A 15 -15.84 1.82 9.94
C LYS A 15 -14.43 2.41 9.96
N THR A 16 -13.41 1.55 9.96
CA THR A 16 -12.00 1.95 10.06
C THR A 16 -11.19 1.62 8.82
N GLN A 17 -11.80 0.95 7.82
CA GLN A 17 -11.15 0.49 6.59
C GLN A 17 -10.38 1.60 5.87
N ARG A 18 -10.99 2.78 5.71
CA ARG A 18 -10.35 3.92 5.04
C ARG A 18 -9.12 4.42 5.79
N GLU A 19 -9.21 4.51 7.11
CA GLU A 19 -8.09 4.95 7.96
C GLU A 19 -6.98 3.90 7.97
N GLY A 20 -7.34 2.63 8.16
CA GLY A 20 -6.41 1.50 8.07
C GLY A 20 -5.69 1.49 6.73
N PHE A 21 -6.41 1.68 5.62
CA PHE A 21 -5.79 1.73 4.31
C PHE A 21 -4.87 2.95 4.11
N ALA A 22 -5.22 4.12 4.65
CA ALA A 22 -4.33 5.27 4.62
C ALA A 22 -3.02 5.00 5.39
N VAL A 23 -3.09 4.31 6.53
CA VAL A 23 -1.90 3.89 7.27
C VAL A 23 -1.10 2.83 6.49
N LEU A 24 -1.75 1.88 5.83
CA LEU A 24 -1.10 0.91 4.94
C LEU A 24 -0.30 1.62 3.83
N VAL A 25 -0.92 2.57 3.13
CA VAL A 25 -0.23 3.35 2.10
C VAL A 25 0.98 4.07 2.71
N SER A 26 0.78 4.83 3.80
CA SER A 26 1.87 5.56 4.44
C SER A 26 3.02 4.67 4.91
N GLN A 27 2.73 3.47 5.43
CA GLN A 27 3.74 2.58 6.01
C GLN A 27 4.51 1.81 4.95
N TYR A 28 3.88 1.48 3.82
CA TYR A 28 4.47 0.61 2.82
C TYR A 28 4.85 1.32 1.51
N SER A 29 4.48 2.59 1.29
CA SER A 29 4.82 3.32 0.05
C SER A 29 6.31 3.28 -0.27
N GLU A 30 7.19 3.73 0.63
CA GLU A 30 8.63 3.75 0.38
C GLU A 30 9.25 2.35 0.18
N PRO A 31 9.04 1.36 1.08
CA PRO A 31 9.65 0.04 0.88
C PRO A 31 9.09 -0.70 -0.34
N LEU A 32 7.83 -0.48 -0.72
CA LEU A 32 7.27 -1.03 -1.95
C LEU A 32 7.78 -0.31 -3.19
N TYR A 33 7.91 1.02 -3.16
CA TYR A 33 8.51 1.80 -4.24
C TYR A 33 9.89 1.24 -4.59
N TRP A 34 10.77 1.06 -3.59
CA TRP A 34 12.10 0.51 -3.83
C TRP A 34 12.05 -0.88 -4.46
N LYS A 35 11.16 -1.77 -3.99
CA LYS A 35 11.01 -3.11 -4.58
C LYS A 35 10.54 -3.05 -6.02
N VAL A 36 9.51 -2.26 -6.31
CA VAL A 36 8.98 -2.08 -7.67
C VAL A 36 10.06 -1.51 -8.57
N ARG A 37 10.79 -0.50 -8.09
CA ARG A 37 11.83 0.17 -8.85
C ARG A 37 12.97 -0.76 -9.27
N HIS A 38 13.33 -1.72 -8.43
CA HIS A 38 14.32 -2.75 -8.78
C HIS A 38 13.82 -3.70 -9.89
N ILE A 39 12.51 -3.82 -10.09
CA ILE A 39 11.90 -4.70 -11.10
C ILE A 39 11.76 -3.97 -12.44
N VAL A 40 11.22 -2.75 -12.43
CA VAL A 40 10.88 -2.02 -13.68
C VAL A 40 12.04 -1.16 -14.21
N LEU A 41 13.05 -0.87 -13.39
CA LEU A 41 14.26 -0.07 -13.68
C LEU A 41 13.99 1.42 -14.01
N ASP A 42 12.91 1.73 -14.72
CA ASP A 42 12.42 3.08 -14.99
C ASP A 42 11.74 3.72 -13.76
N HIS A 43 11.85 5.04 -13.61
CA HIS A 43 11.27 5.76 -12.47
C HIS A 43 9.76 5.94 -12.62
N ASP A 44 9.29 6.34 -13.79
CA ASP A 44 7.88 6.68 -14.04
C ASP A 44 7.01 5.42 -14.00
N ASP A 45 7.53 4.32 -14.57
CA ASP A 45 6.88 3.01 -14.48
C ASP A 45 6.75 2.52 -13.03
N ALA A 46 7.68 2.89 -12.15
CA ALA A 46 7.68 2.44 -10.76
C ALA A 46 6.57 3.10 -9.93
N ASP A 47 6.33 4.39 -10.15
CA ASP A 47 5.24 5.12 -9.52
C ASP A 47 3.88 4.59 -9.97
N ASP A 48 3.71 4.35 -11.28
CA ASP A 48 2.47 3.81 -11.87
C ASP A 48 2.17 2.39 -11.35
N VAL A 49 3.16 1.51 -11.31
CA VAL A 49 2.98 0.14 -10.79
C VAL A 49 2.63 0.16 -9.30
N LEU A 50 3.27 1.02 -8.51
CA LEU A 50 2.99 1.16 -7.08
C LEU A 50 1.57 1.66 -6.84
N GLN A 51 1.14 2.69 -7.56
CA GLN A 51 -0.22 3.22 -7.44
C GLN A 51 -1.26 2.15 -7.81
N ASN A 52 -1.05 1.47 -8.94
CA ASN A 52 -1.94 0.40 -9.39
C ASN A 52 -2.01 -0.76 -8.39
N ALA A 53 -0.90 -1.09 -7.72
CA ALA A 53 -0.88 -2.12 -6.68
C ALA A 53 -1.77 -1.74 -5.50
N PHE A 54 -1.71 -0.49 -5.00
CA PHE A 54 -2.59 -0.03 -3.94
C PHE A 54 -4.06 0.03 -4.38
N VAL A 55 -4.35 0.53 -5.59
CA VAL A 55 -5.74 0.54 -6.11
C VAL A 55 -6.31 -0.87 -6.15
N LYS A 56 -5.54 -1.85 -6.66
CA LYS A 56 -5.96 -3.26 -6.70
C LYS A 56 -6.14 -3.85 -5.29
N ALA A 57 -5.29 -3.49 -4.33
CA ALA A 57 -5.43 -3.93 -2.95
C ALA A 57 -6.65 -3.33 -2.23
N TRP A 58 -7.13 -2.17 -2.68
CA TRP A 58 -8.35 -1.56 -2.16
C TRP A 58 -9.64 -2.18 -2.74
N THR A 59 -9.61 -2.57 -4.03
CA THR A 59 -10.81 -3.02 -4.75
C THR A 59 -11.09 -4.52 -4.66
N ASN A 60 -10.12 -5.33 -4.24
CA ASN A 60 -10.24 -6.79 -4.09
C ASN A 60 -10.59 -7.18 -2.66
#